data_AF-A0A960LRW9-F1
#
_entry.id   AF-A0A960LRW9-F1
#
_cell.length_a   1.000
_cell.length_b   1.000
_cell.length_c   1.000
_cell.angle_alpha   90.00
_cell.angle_beta   90.00
_cell.angle_gamma   90.00
#
_symmetry.space_group_name_H-M   'P 1'
#
loop_
_entity.id
_entity.type
_entity.pdbx_description
1 polymer ?
#
loop_
_entity_poly.entity_id
_entity_poly.type
_entity_poly.pdbx_seq_one_letter_code
_entity_poly.pdbx_strand_id
1 'polypeptide(L)'
;MAEASPPYFRILLSVGLIVVAMGLLFTDLSLWVIILGSIILVHWVILWGQLSPYSQLLGPVVTRFNTSEEKREIWLTLDDGPDPEETPAVLDQLDRFGVRATFFLIGEKAAAHPELVREIHRRGHQVANHTFHH
;
A
#
# COMPACT_ATOMS: atom_id res chain seq x y z
N MET A 1 50.97 27.16 11.69
CA MET A 1 50.14 26.09 11.13
C MET A 1 49.33 25.53 12.28
N ALA A 2 48.01 25.69 12.28
CA ALA A 2 47.17 25.22 13.39
C ALA A 2 47.08 23.69 13.34
N GLU A 3 47.47 23.01 14.43
CA GLU A 3 47.30 21.57 14.57
C GLU A 3 45.81 21.21 14.50
N ALA A 4 45.44 20.37 13.56
CA ALA A 4 44.08 19.87 13.45
C ALA A 4 43.78 18.97 14.66
N SER A 5 42.67 19.26 15.36
CA SER A 5 42.21 18.49 16.51
C SER A 5 42.06 16.99 16.16
N PRO A 6 42.42 16.06 17.06
CA PRO A 6 42.32 14.62 16.81
C PRO A 6 40.89 14.18 16.45
N PRO A 7 40.71 13.19 15.55
CA PRO A 7 39.39 12.80 15.04
C PRO A 7 38.43 12.29 16.13
N TYR A 8 38.95 11.71 17.22
CA TYR A 8 38.15 11.24 18.35
C TYR A 8 37.54 12.37 19.18
N PHE A 9 38.11 13.58 19.15
CA PHE A 9 37.59 14.72 19.92
C PHE A 9 36.18 15.12 19.45
N ARG A 10 35.96 15.16 18.12
CA ARG A 10 34.65 15.47 17.54
C ARG A 10 33.62 14.38 17.85
N ILE A 11 34.05 13.11 17.88
CA ILE A 11 33.19 11.98 18.23
C ILE A 11 32.77 12.07 19.70
N LEU A 12 33.72 12.28 20.61
CA LEU A 12 33.45 12.40 22.05
C LEU A 12 32.57 13.61 22.36
N LEU A 13 32.81 14.75 21.70
CA LEU A 13 31.98 15.95 21.83
C LEU A 13 30.55 15.67 21.37
N SER A 14 30.38 15.05 20.20
CA SER A 14 29.05 14.69 19.67
C SER A 14 28.32 13.71 20.59
N VAL A 15 29.00 12.68 21.10
CA VAL A 15 28.41 11.73 22.07
C VAL A 15 28.02 12.43 23.36
N GLY A 16 28.87 13.30 23.90
CA GLY A 16 28.57 14.08 25.11
C GLY A 16 27.34 14.97 24.93
N LEU A 17 27.23 15.66 23.78
CA LEU A 17 26.07 16.49 23.46
C LEU A 17 24.78 15.66 23.35
N ILE A 18 24.83 14.47 22.75
CA ILE A 18 23.67 13.56 22.68
C ILE A 18 23.22 13.12 24.07
N VAL A 19 24.16 12.73 24.94
CA VAL A 19 23.85 12.28 26.31
C VAL A 19 23.23 13.40 27.14
N VAL A 20 23.75 14.63 27.03
CA VAL A 20 23.16 15.80 27.71
C VAL A 20 21.77 16.10 27.15
N ALA A 21 21.58 16.08 25.83
CA ALA A 21 20.27 16.29 25.23
C ALA A 21 19.26 15.21 25.66
N MET A 22 19.67 13.94 25.71
CA MET A 22 18.84 12.85 26.25
C MET A 22 18.53 13.06 27.73
N GLY A 23 19.52 13.43 28.54
CA GLY A 23 19.32 13.72 29.96
C GLY A 23 18.31 14.85 30.20
N LEU A 24 18.39 15.93 29.42
CA LEU A 24 17.44 17.04 29.47
C LEU A 24 16.01 16.61 29.07
N LEU A 25 15.88 15.67 28.13
CA LEU A 25 14.59 15.06 27.81
C LEU A 25 14.04 14.24 29.00
N PHE A 26 14.87 13.56 29.78
CA PHE A 26 14.43 12.78 30.96
C PHE A 26 14.10 13.62 32.21
N THR A 27 14.56 14.87 32.27
CA THR A 27 14.28 15.74 33.43
C THR A 27 12.92 16.44 33.37
N ASP A 28 12.32 16.56 32.19
CA ASP A 28 11.04 17.24 32.00
C ASP A 28 9.99 16.29 31.38
N LEU A 29 9.08 15.82 32.24
CA LEU A 29 7.98 14.94 31.83
C LEU A 29 7.07 15.59 30.77
N SER A 30 6.98 16.92 30.72
CA SER A 30 6.16 17.62 29.74
C SER A 30 6.67 17.43 28.31
N LEU A 31 8.00 17.33 28.13
CA LEU A 31 8.62 17.03 26.83
C LEU A 31 8.25 15.64 26.33
N TRP A 32 8.22 14.64 27.23
CA TRP A 32 7.78 13.28 26.86
C TRP A 32 6.31 13.21 26.44
N VAL A 33 5.43 13.94 27.13
CA VAL A 33 4.01 14.01 26.75
C VAL A 33 3.84 14.60 25.36
N ILE A 34 4.59 15.66 25.03
CA ILE A 34 4.56 16.27 23.70
C ILE A 34 5.12 15.31 22.64
N ILE A 35 6.25 14.64 22.92
CA ILE A 35 6.87 13.69 21.99
C ILE A 35 5.92 12.52 21.71
N LEU A 36 5.38 11.88 22.75
CA LEU A 36 4.46 10.76 22.60
C LEU A 36 3.17 11.19 21.91
N GLY A 37 2.60 12.34 22.28
CA GLY A 37 1.42 12.90 21.62
C GLY A 37 1.66 13.17 20.13
N SER A 38 2.84 13.66 19.78
CA SER A 38 3.24 13.90 18.38
C SER A 38 3.42 12.60 17.61
N ILE A 39 4.04 11.58 18.21
CA ILE A 39 4.17 10.24 17.61
C ILE A 39 2.77 9.66 17.35
N ILE A 40 1.90 9.68 18.35
CA ILE A 40 0.53 9.17 18.23
C ILE A 40 -0.22 9.92 17.12
N LEU A 41 -0.14 11.25 17.10
CA LEU A 41 -0.80 12.07 16.10
C LEU A 41 -0.31 11.74 14.67
N VAL A 42 1.01 11.64 14.48
CA VAL A 42 1.59 11.29 13.18
C VAL A 42 1.14 9.91 12.73
N HIS A 43 1.17 8.92 13.63
CA HIS A 43 0.70 7.57 13.30
C HIS A 43 -0.79 7.55 12.98
N TRP A 44 -1.60 8.33 13.71
CA TRP A 44 -3.03 8.44 13.42
C TRP A 44 -3.28 9.02 12.02
N VAL A 45 -2.55 10.07 11.65
CA VAL A 45 -2.65 10.69 10.32
C VAL A 45 -2.22 9.72 9.22
N ILE A 46 -1.13 8.97 9.43
CA ILE A 46 -0.67 7.95 8.47
C ILE A 46 -1.69 6.81 8.34
N LEU A 47 -2.18 6.28 9.46
CA LEU A 47 -3.19 5.21 9.47
C LEU A 47 -4.48 5.65 8.78
N TRP A 48 -4.95 6.87 9.07
CA TRP A 48 -6.07 7.45 8.32
C TRP A 48 -5.76 7.52 6.82
N GLY A 49 -4.55 7.95 6.48
CA GLY A 49 -4.07 8.04 5.11
C GLY A 49 -4.09 6.71 4.35
N GLN A 50 -3.81 5.60 5.05
CA GLN A 50 -3.73 4.25 4.48
C GLN A 50 -5.07 3.50 4.47
N LEU A 51 -5.88 3.68 5.52
CA LEU A 51 -7.13 2.91 5.69
C LEU A 51 -8.35 3.61 5.07
N SER A 52 -8.28 4.91 4.79
CA SER A 52 -9.36 5.64 4.15
C SER A 52 -9.29 5.51 2.63
N PRO A 53 -10.27 4.86 1.97
CA PRO A 53 -10.26 4.65 0.52
C PRO A 53 -10.39 5.95 -0.29
N TYR A 54 -10.65 7.07 0.37
CA TYR A 54 -10.79 8.40 -0.26
C TYR A 54 -9.64 9.35 0.10
N SER A 55 -8.65 8.90 0.89
CA SER A 55 -7.53 9.72 1.30
C SER A 55 -6.66 10.13 0.11
N GLN A 56 -6.43 11.43 -0.04
CA GLN A 56 -5.48 11.99 -1.00
C GLN A 56 -4.11 12.28 -0.36
N LEU A 57 -3.87 11.79 0.87
CA LEU A 57 -2.69 12.14 1.67
C LEU A 57 -1.39 11.62 1.06
N LEU A 58 -1.41 10.41 0.52
CA LEU A 58 -0.23 9.71 -0.01
C LEU A 58 -0.09 9.85 -1.54
N GLY A 59 -1.08 10.45 -2.19
CA GLY A 59 -1.12 10.65 -3.63
C GLY A 59 -2.54 10.78 -4.16
N PRO A 60 -2.71 11.12 -5.44
CA PRO A 60 -4.02 11.18 -6.07
C PRO A 60 -4.71 9.82 -6.06
N VAL A 61 -5.90 9.72 -5.46
CA VAL A 61 -6.74 8.52 -5.54
C VAL A 61 -7.89 8.80 -6.51
N VAL A 62 -7.92 8.06 -7.61
CA VAL A 62 -8.98 8.15 -8.61
C VAL A 62 -10.15 7.30 -8.16
N THR A 63 -11.20 7.94 -7.68
CA THR A 63 -12.42 7.26 -7.20
C THR A 63 -13.51 7.21 -8.26
N ARG A 64 -13.37 8.00 -9.33
CA ARG A 64 -14.32 8.12 -10.43
C ARG A 64 -13.56 8.45 -11.71
N PHE A 65 -13.97 7.82 -12.80
CA PHE A 65 -13.52 8.17 -14.15
C PHE A 65 -14.59 9.02 -14.83
N ASN A 66 -14.15 10.00 -15.63
CA ASN A 66 -15.08 10.75 -16.47
C ASN A 66 -15.50 9.85 -17.63
N THR A 67 -16.73 9.32 -17.56
CA THR A 67 -17.34 8.62 -18.67
C THR A 67 -18.16 9.62 -19.51
N SER A 68 -18.38 9.35 -20.80
CA SER A 68 -19.25 10.23 -21.60
C SER A 68 -20.69 10.13 -21.08
N GLU A 69 -21.49 11.19 -21.26
CA GLU A 69 -22.90 11.17 -20.84
C GLU A 69 -23.70 10.07 -21.56
N GLU A 70 -23.28 9.72 -22.78
CA GLU A 70 -23.87 8.67 -23.61
C GLU A 70 -23.50 7.26 -23.15
N LYS A 71 -22.42 7.09 -22.37
CA LYS A 71 -21.94 5.78 -21.87
C LYS A 71 -21.56 5.88 -20.41
N ARG A 72 -22.51 5.56 -19.53
CA ARG A 72 -22.21 5.29 -18.12
C ARG A 72 -21.56 3.92 -18.03
N GLU A 73 -20.26 3.90 -17.76
CA GLU A 73 -19.47 2.67 -17.69
C GLU A 73 -18.99 2.42 -16.25
N ILE A 74 -18.97 1.15 -15.85
CA ILE A 74 -18.39 0.68 -14.59
C ILE A 74 -17.35 -0.37 -14.95
N TRP A 75 -16.17 -0.27 -14.35
CA TRP A 75 -15.08 -1.22 -14.55
C TRP A 75 -14.97 -2.10 -13.31
N LEU A 76 -15.25 -3.39 -13.48
CA LEU A 76 -15.12 -4.39 -12.42
C LEU A 76 -13.73 -5.03 -12.51
N THR A 77 -12.99 -4.98 -11.41
CA THR A 77 -11.70 -5.65 -11.27
C THR A 77 -11.75 -6.62 -10.10
N LEU A 78 -11.05 -7.75 -10.23
CA LEU A 78 -11.01 -8.82 -9.25
C LEU A 78 -9.56 -9.23 -9.03
N ASP A 79 -9.10 -9.22 -7.79
CA ASP A 79 -7.70 -9.50 -7.43
C ASP A 79 -7.57 -10.91 -6.84
N ASP A 80 -6.33 -11.33 -6.55
CA ASP A 80 -5.94 -12.55 -5.80
C ASP A 80 -6.23 -13.92 -6.43
N GLY A 81 -6.81 -13.94 -7.63
CA GLY A 81 -7.05 -15.17 -8.39
C GLY A 81 -5.80 -15.76 -9.08
N PRO A 82 -5.97 -16.83 -9.88
CA PRO A 82 -7.17 -17.62 -10.00
C PRO A 82 -7.26 -18.62 -8.84
N ASP A 83 -8.48 -18.84 -8.35
CA ASP A 83 -8.80 -19.81 -7.31
C ASP A 83 -9.70 -20.91 -7.90
N PRO A 84 -9.29 -22.19 -7.86
CA PRO A 84 -10.03 -23.28 -8.51
C PRO A 84 -11.40 -23.56 -7.89
N GLU A 85 -11.65 -23.16 -6.64
CA GLU A 85 -12.93 -23.35 -5.97
C GLU A 85 -13.87 -22.16 -6.24
N GLU A 86 -13.36 -20.94 -6.23
CA GLU A 86 -14.18 -19.72 -6.29
C GLU A 86 -14.30 -19.10 -7.69
N THR A 87 -13.20 -19.11 -8.46
CA THR A 87 -13.17 -18.42 -9.77
C THR A 87 -14.20 -18.96 -10.76
N PRO A 88 -14.45 -20.28 -10.87
CA PRO A 88 -15.51 -20.78 -11.75
C PRO A 88 -16.89 -20.23 -11.39
N ALA A 89 -17.23 -20.15 -10.10
CA ALA A 89 -18.51 -19.60 -9.64
C ALA A 89 -18.64 -18.11 -9.97
N VAL A 90 -17.55 -17.35 -9.84
CA VAL A 90 -17.51 -15.93 -10.23
C VAL A 90 -17.72 -15.77 -11.74
N LEU A 91 -17.04 -16.58 -12.56
CA LEU A 91 -17.21 -16.58 -14.02
C LEU A 91 -18.66 -16.87 -14.42
N ASP A 92 -19.29 -17.86 -13.78
CA ASP A 92 -20.70 -18.20 -14.04
C ASP A 92 -21.65 -17.04 -13.68
N GLN A 93 -21.38 -16.30 -12.60
CA GLN A 93 -22.16 -15.10 -12.29
C GLN A 93 -21.93 -13.99 -13.33
N LEU A 94 -20.70 -13.75 -13.75
CA LEU A 94 -20.40 -12.73 -14.77
C LEU A 94 -21.11 -13.04 -16.09
N ASP A 95 -21.08 -14.30 -16.54
CA ASP A 95 -21.79 -14.77 -17.72
C ASP A 95 -23.31 -14.58 -17.59
N ARG A 96 -23.87 -14.93 -16.42
CA ARG A 96 -25.30 -14.77 -16.14
C ARG A 96 -25.77 -13.32 -16.29
N PHE A 97 -24.94 -12.36 -15.91
CA PHE A 97 -25.26 -10.93 -16.04
C PHE A 97 -24.75 -10.30 -17.35
N GLY A 98 -24.06 -11.07 -18.20
CA GLY A 98 -23.44 -10.56 -19.44
C GLY A 98 -22.37 -9.50 -19.18
N VAL A 99 -21.71 -9.53 -18.03
CA VAL A 99 -20.72 -8.55 -17.58
C VAL A 99 -19.31 -9.08 -17.81
N ARG A 100 -18.37 -8.18 -18.10
CA ARG A 100 -16.94 -8.51 -18.19
C ARG A 100 -16.17 -7.83 -17.06
N ALA A 101 -15.11 -8.48 -16.61
CA ALA A 101 -14.20 -7.97 -15.58
C ALA A 101 -12.74 -8.09 -16.03
N THR A 102 -11.86 -7.42 -15.30
CA THR A 102 -10.40 -7.63 -15.36
C THR A 102 -9.95 -8.37 -14.12
N PHE A 103 -9.29 -9.52 -14.31
CA PHE A 103 -8.77 -10.35 -13.24
C PHE A 103 -7.27 -10.08 -13.06
N PHE A 104 -6.88 -9.50 -11.93
CA PHE A 104 -5.49 -9.36 -11.52
C PHE A 104 -5.08 -10.64 -10.79
N LEU A 105 -4.25 -11.45 -11.44
CA LEU A 105 -3.90 -12.78 -10.95
C LEU A 105 -2.53 -12.80 -10.28
N ILE A 106 -2.43 -13.53 -9.16
CA ILE A 106 -1.16 -13.86 -8.51
C ILE A 106 -0.42 -14.85 -9.42
N GLY A 107 0.83 -14.53 -9.76
CA GLY A 107 1.63 -15.31 -10.70
C GLY A 107 1.82 -16.76 -10.31
N GLU A 108 2.04 -17.07 -9.02
CA GLU A 108 2.15 -18.45 -8.54
C GLU A 108 0.86 -19.25 -8.78
N LYS A 109 -0.31 -18.69 -8.44
CA LYS A 109 -1.61 -19.33 -8.68
C LYS A 109 -1.91 -19.49 -10.17
N ALA A 110 -1.58 -18.48 -10.97
CA ALA A 110 -1.75 -18.52 -12.42
C ALA A 110 -0.87 -19.61 -13.07
N ALA A 111 0.35 -19.81 -12.56
CA ALA A 111 1.25 -20.88 -12.99
C ALA A 111 0.75 -22.27 -12.57
N ALA A 112 0.12 -22.38 -11.40
CA ALA A 112 -0.48 -23.62 -10.91
C ALA A 112 -1.78 -24.01 -11.67
N HIS A 113 -2.55 -23.02 -12.14
CA HIS A 113 -3.85 -23.22 -12.80
C HIS A 113 -3.96 -22.56 -14.20
N PRO A 114 -3.06 -22.89 -15.14
CA PRO A 114 -3.03 -22.22 -16.45
C PRO A 114 -4.29 -22.47 -17.29
N GLU A 115 -4.98 -23.60 -17.08
CA GLU A 115 -6.29 -23.88 -17.68
C GLU A 115 -7.36 -22.87 -17.25
N LEU A 116 -7.36 -22.47 -15.97
CA LEU A 116 -8.32 -21.52 -15.44
C LEU A 116 -8.03 -20.10 -15.94
N VAL A 117 -6.75 -19.74 -16.11
CA VAL A 117 -6.35 -18.49 -16.77
C VAL A 117 -6.85 -18.43 -18.22
N ARG A 118 -6.71 -19.53 -18.97
CA ARG A 118 -7.23 -19.63 -20.34
C ARG A 118 -8.75 -19.53 -20.37
N GLU A 119 -9.43 -20.12 -19.39
CA GLU A 119 -10.89 -20.05 -19.28
C GLU A 119 -11.38 -18.62 -19.03
N ILE A 120 -10.76 -17.90 -18.09
CA ILE A 120 -11.03 -16.47 -17.86
C ILE A 120 -10.93 -15.69 -19.17
N HIS A 121 -9.84 -15.88 -19.91
CA HIS A 121 -9.63 -15.19 -21.19
C HIS A 121 -10.64 -15.62 -22.26
N ARG A 122 -10.95 -16.92 -22.36
CA ARG A 122 -11.89 -17.49 -23.32
C ARG A 122 -13.31 -16.94 -23.14
N ARG A 123 -13.73 -16.68 -21.89
CA ARG A 123 -15.02 -16.03 -21.57
C ARG A 123 -15.03 -14.52 -21.82
N GLY A 124 -13.93 -13.96 -22.34
CA GLY A 124 -13.87 -12.56 -22.79
C GLY A 124 -13.48 -11.57 -21.70
N HIS A 125 -12.94 -12.06 -20.57
CA HIS A 125 -12.38 -11.21 -19.53
C HIS A 125 -10.92 -10.87 -19.81
N GLN A 126 -10.44 -9.79 -19.19
CA GLN A 126 -9.03 -9.40 -19.26
C GLN A 126 -8.26 -10.05 -18.11
N VAL A 127 -7.01 -10.45 -18.37
CA VAL A 127 -6.07 -10.94 -17.35
C VAL A 127 -4.97 -9.89 -17.15
N ALA A 128 -4.65 -9.61 -15.89
CA ALA A 128 -3.64 -8.66 -15.47
C ALA A 128 -2.78 -9.24 -14.32
N ASN A 129 -1.69 -8.55 -13.98
CA ASN A 129 -0.68 -9.03 -13.03
C ASN A 129 -0.95 -8.50 -11.61
N HIS A 130 -1.04 -9.40 -10.63
CA HIS A 130 -1.14 -9.10 -9.19
C HIS A 130 0.10 -9.59 -8.42
N THR A 131 1.28 -9.23 -8.94
CA THR A 131 2.60 -9.73 -8.52
C THR A 131 2.70 -11.26 -8.63
N PHE A 132 3.80 -11.85 -8.14
CA PHE A 132 4.01 -13.29 -8.19
C PHE A 132 3.56 -14.02 -6.91
N HIS A 133 3.67 -13.38 -5.74
CA HIS A 133 3.32 -13.97 -4.44
C HIS A 133 2.47 -13.03 -3.55
N HIS A 134 1.77 -12.06 -4.17
CA HIS A 134 1.05 -10.96 -3.52
C HIS A 134 2.00 -9.92 -2.86
#